data_AF-A0A7L2C2K7-F1
#
_entry.id   AF-A0A7L2C2K7-F1
#
_cell.length_a   1.000
_cell.length_b   1.000
_cell.length_c   1.000
_cell.angle_alpha   90.00
_cell.angle_beta   90.00
_cell.angle_gamma   90.00
#
_symmetry.space_group_name_H-M   'P 1'
#
loop_
_entity.id
_entity.type
_entity.pdbx_description
1 polymer ?
#
loop_
_entity_poly.entity_id
_entity_poly.type
_entity_poly.pdbx_seq_one_letter_code
_entity_poly.pdbx_strand_id
1 'polypeptide(L)'
;GDTGDPRGDTGVPRCLLCPDALRSMSPRRVPPGVGGWRSGRRCRRQVRAAAGAGAVGSAVTSAVTRGWRLGVSWGRGPKGAGLGAGGAGSRSRLAQEGLRWMRQDQSALTWLQVTCVFYWTWLDPLSARPSPHFLRAVRSLPARFTPATAAEFEPVLT
;
A
#
# COMPACT_ATOMS: atom_id res chain seq x y z
N GLY A 1 -32.10 -35.81 19.44
CA GLY A 1 -31.51 -35.70 18.10
C GLY A 1 -30.21 -34.96 18.27
N ASP A 2 -29.11 -35.66 18.01
CA ASP A 2 -27.75 -35.31 18.41
C ASP A 2 -27.28 -33.91 18.00
N THR A 3 -26.65 -33.25 18.96
CA THR A 3 -25.78 -32.10 18.84
C THR A 3 -24.47 -32.50 18.15
N GLY A 4 -24.25 -32.02 16.93
CA GLY A 4 -22.97 -32.17 16.20
C GLY A 4 -22.05 -30.96 16.42
N ASP A 5 -20.93 -31.22 17.11
CA ASP A 5 -19.81 -30.35 17.48
C ASP A 5 -19.18 -29.54 16.31
N PRO A 6 -18.87 -28.23 16.47
CA PRO A 6 -18.24 -27.39 15.45
C PRO A 6 -16.69 -27.44 15.50
N ARG A 7 -16.08 -28.62 15.68
CA ARG A 7 -14.62 -28.79 15.64
C ARG A 7 -14.22 -29.93 14.72
N GLY A 8 -14.08 -29.58 13.45
CA GLY A 8 -13.52 -30.44 12.40
C GLY A 8 -12.73 -29.60 11.41
N ASP A 9 -11.64 -28.98 11.89
CA ASP A 9 -10.61 -28.37 11.05
C ASP A 9 -9.92 -29.47 10.25
N THR A 10 -10.51 -29.80 9.11
CA THR A 10 -9.88 -30.63 8.09
C THR A 10 -9.01 -29.71 7.26
N GLY A 11 -7.69 -29.87 7.41
CA GLY A 11 -6.62 -29.21 6.64
C GLY A 11 -6.62 -29.56 5.15
N VAL A 12 -7.78 -29.49 4.50
CA VAL A 12 -7.92 -29.51 3.06
C VAL A 12 -7.62 -28.09 2.57
N PRO A 13 -6.68 -27.87 1.65
CA PRO A 13 -6.53 -26.57 1.00
C PRO A 13 -7.83 -26.28 0.25
N ARG A 14 -8.72 -25.48 0.86
CA ARG A 14 -9.98 -25.10 0.24
C ARG A 14 -9.66 -24.20 -0.95
N CYS A 15 -9.87 -24.72 -2.16
CA CYS A 15 -9.84 -23.92 -3.36
C CYS A 15 -11.07 -23.01 -3.34
N LEU A 16 -10.88 -21.74 -2.96
CA LEU A 16 -11.96 -20.77 -2.99
C LEU A 16 -12.11 -20.25 -4.42
N LEU A 17 -13.27 -20.55 -5.02
CA LEU A 17 -13.70 -19.95 -6.28
C LEU A 17 -14.68 -18.82 -5.95
N CYS A 18 -14.42 -17.63 -6.47
CA CYS A 18 -15.31 -16.50 -6.33
C CYS A 18 -15.76 -15.97 -7.70
N PRO A 19 -17.00 -15.48 -7.82
CA PRO A 19 -17.47 -14.89 -9.07
C PRO A 19 -16.72 -13.59 -9.42
N ASP A 20 -16.39 -13.44 -10.70
CA ASP A 20 -15.74 -12.25 -11.26
C ASP A 20 -16.75 -11.44 -12.09
N ALA A 21 -17.42 -10.46 -11.47
CA ALA A 21 -18.39 -9.57 -12.12
C ALA A 21 -17.78 -8.76 -13.27
N LEU A 22 -16.46 -8.57 -13.30
CA LEU A 22 -15.77 -7.93 -14.42
C LEU A 22 -15.55 -8.87 -15.62
N ARG A 23 -15.81 -10.17 -15.44
CA ARG A 23 -15.66 -11.22 -16.46
C ARG A 23 -16.91 -12.10 -16.50
N SER A 24 -18.07 -11.46 -16.61
CA SER A 24 -19.35 -12.14 -16.80
C SER A 24 -19.67 -13.19 -15.72
N MET A 25 -19.32 -12.90 -14.47
CA MET A 25 -19.51 -13.79 -13.32
C MET A 25 -18.74 -15.11 -13.40
N SER A 26 -17.73 -15.20 -14.28
CA SER A 26 -16.90 -16.40 -14.40
C SER A 26 -16.18 -16.69 -13.08
N PRO A 27 -16.27 -17.92 -12.53
CA PRO A 27 -15.57 -18.28 -11.30
C PRO A 27 -14.05 -18.13 -11.46
N ARG A 28 -13.41 -17.51 -10.47
CA ARG A 28 -11.95 -17.36 -10.41
C ARG A 28 -11.43 -17.91 -9.10
N ARG A 29 -10.29 -18.61 -9.19
CA ARG A 29 -9.52 -19.02 -8.03
C ARG A 29 -8.96 -17.81 -7.29
N VAL A 30 -9.27 -17.72 -6.01
CA VAL A 30 -8.72 -16.72 -5.10
C VAL A 30 -7.51 -17.34 -4.39
N PRO A 31 -6.34 -16.64 -4.36
CA PRO A 31 -5.18 -17.13 -3.62
C PRO A 31 -5.49 -17.33 -2.12
N PRO A 32 -4.86 -18.32 -1.46
CA PRO A 32 -4.94 -18.44 -0.02
C PRO A 32 -4.38 -17.17 0.66
N GLY A 33 -4.93 -16.78 1.81
CA GLY A 33 -4.56 -15.53 2.48
C GLY A 33 -5.32 -14.29 1.99
N VAL A 34 -6.10 -14.40 0.92
CA VAL A 34 -6.95 -13.31 0.43
C VAL A 34 -8.38 -13.53 0.92
N GLY A 35 -8.79 -12.70 1.87
CA GLY A 35 -10.17 -12.62 2.35
C GLY A 35 -11.00 -11.64 1.53
N GLY A 36 -12.32 -11.85 1.54
CA GLY A 36 -13.23 -10.78 1.16
C GLY A 36 -13.29 -10.38 -0.29
N TRP A 37 -12.91 -11.30 -1.16
CA TRP A 37 -12.89 -11.07 -2.59
C TRP A 37 -14.22 -10.53 -3.11
N ARG A 38 -14.17 -9.35 -3.72
CA ARG A 38 -15.28 -8.76 -4.48
C ARG A 38 -14.73 -8.13 -5.75
N SER A 39 -15.40 -8.39 -6.86
CA SER A 39 -15.13 -7.82 -8.17
C SER A 39 -16.25 -6.86 -8.55
N GLY A 40 -15.92 -5.78 -9.25
CA GLY A 40 -16.88 -4.77 -9.67
C GLY A 40 -16.16 -3.49 -10.10
N ARG A 41 -16.87 -2.44 -10.48
CA ARG A 41 -16.23 -1.20 -10.93
C ARG A 41 -16.74 -0.01 -10.12
N ARG A 42 -15.86 0.65 -9.38
CA ARG A 42 -16.16 1.91 -8.69
C ARG A 42 -15.14 2.96 -9.05
N CYS A 43 -15.55 3.95 -9.85
CA CYS A 43 -14.71 5.06 -10.24
C CYS A 43 -15.09 6.34 -9.46
N ARG A 44 -14.07 7.09 -9.04
CA ARG A 44 -14.21 8.40 -8.43
C ARG A 44 -13.27 9.38 -9.12
N ARG A 45 -13.82 10.52 -9.55
CA ARG A 45 -13.06 11.65 -10.06
C ARG A 45 -12.91 12.69 -8.96
N GLN A 46 -11.70 13.19 -8.77
CA GLN A 46 -11.40 14.28 -7.83
C GLN A 46 -10.48 15.29 -8.52
N VAL A 47 -10.89 16.55 -8.56
CA VAL A 47 -9.99 17.66 -8.88
C VAL A 47 -9.43 18.17 -7.56
N ARG A 48 -8.11 18.34 -7.49
CA ARG A 48 -7.44 18.94 -6.34
C ARG A 48 -6.54 20.07 -6.82
N ALA A 49 -6.47 21.13 -6.03
CA ALA A 49 -5.55 22.22 -6.23
C ALA A 49 -4.80 22.47 -4.92
N ALA A 50 -3.52 22.77 -5.02
CA ALA A 50 -2.70 23.22 -3.91
C ALA A 50 -1.73 24.28 -4.39
N ALA A 51 -1.51 25.29 -3.56
CA ALA A 51 -0.58 26.39 -3.83
C ALA A 51 0.49 26.45 -2.75
N GLY A 52 1.61 27.09 -3.09
CA GLY A 52 2.73 27.30 -2.18
C GLY A 52 3.61 26.06 -1.99
N ALA A 53 4.57 26.17 -1.06
CA ALA A 53 5.67 25.22 -0.88
C ALA A 53 5.25 23.75 -0.61
N GLY A 54 4.01 23.51 -0.20
CA GLY A 54 3.46 22.19 0.06
C GLY A 54 2.72 21.53 -1.11
N ALA A 55 2.54 22.22 -2.24
CA ALA A 55 1.65 21.78 -3.32
C ALA A 55 2.06 20.43 -3.92
N VAL A 56 3.35 20.25 -4.20
CA VAL A 56 3.90 19.00 -4.75
C VAL A 56 3.78 17.86 -3.75
N GLY A 57 4.05 18.12 -2.46
CA GLY A 57 3.87 17.10 -1.42
C GLY A 57 2.43 16.63 -1.28
N SER A 58 1.46 17.55 -1.43
CA SER A 58 0.02 17.23 -1.42
C SER A 58 -0.37 16.35 -2.61
N ALA A 59 0.13 16.66 -3.82
CA ALA A 59 -0.14 15.87 -5.02
C ALA A 59 0.50 14.48 -4.98
N VAL A 60 1.75 14.39 -4.52
CA VAL A 60 2.47 13.12 -4.39
C VAL A 60 1.80 12.18 -3.40
N THR A 61 1.35 12.72 -2.26
CA THR A 61 0.74 11.90 -1.21
C THR A 61 -0.74 11.58 -1.46
N SER A 62 -1.42 12.26 -2.39
CA SER A 62 -2.84 12.02 -2.67
C SER A 62 -3.12 10.66 -3.32
N ALA A 63 -2.10 10.02 -3.91
CA ALA A 63 -2.19 8.68 -4.47
C ALA A 63 -2.00 7.56 -3.42
N VAL A 64 -1.51 7.89 -2.22
CA VAL A 64 -1.17 6.90 -1.20
C VAL A 64 -2.41 6.60 -0.33
N THR A 65 -2.75 5.32 -0.18
CA THR A 65 -3.92 4.88 0.59
C THR A 65 -3.75 5.10 2.09
N ARG A 66 -4.87 5.18 2.82
CA ARG A 66 -4.87 5.39 4.29
C ARG A 66 -4.00 4.37 5.02
N GLY A 67 -3.31 4.82 6.08
CA GLY A 67 -2.58 3.95 7.00
C GLY A 67 -1.06 3.91 6.81
N TRP A 68 -0.51 4.46 5.72
CA TRP A 68 0.95 4.45 5.45
C TRP A 68 1.80 5.17 6.53
N ARG A 69 1.17 6.02 7.35
CA ARG A 69 1.82 6.76 8.43
C ARG A 69 1.83 6.01 9.76
N LEU A 70 1.05 4.93 9.89
CA LEU A 70 0.91 4.19 11.15
C LEU A 70 2.17 3.36 11.39
N GLY A 71 2.80 3.53 12.56
CA GLY A 71 3.96 2.73 12.99
C GLY A 71 5.32 3.18 12.46
N VAL A 72 5.41 4.25 11.66
CA VAL A 72 6.69 4.79 11.18
C VAL A 72 7.03 6.08 11.94
N SER A 73 8.07 6.05 12.77
CA SER A 73 8.59 7.24 13.44
C SER A 73 9.46 8.04 12.47
N TRP A 74 8.87 9.06 11.85
CA TRP A 74 9.62 10.01 11.03
C TRP A 74 10.33 11.00 11.97
N GLY A 75 11.66 11.01 11.96
CA GLY A 75 12.44 12.06 12.63
C GLY A 75 11.93 13.44 12.16
N ARG A 76 11.78 14.40 13.07
CA ARG A 76 11.33 15.75 12.74
C ARG A 76 12.28 16.34 11.71
N GLY A 77 11.87 16.35 10.44
CA GLY A 77 12.58 17.07 9.39
C GLY A 77 12.64 18.57 9.71
N PRO A 78 13.56 19.31 9.08
CA PRO A 78 13.70 20.74 9.31
C PRO A 78 12.36 21.47 9.12
N LYS A 79 12.05 22.39 10.02
CA LYS A 79 10.81 23.18 10.03
C LYS A 79 10.58 23.78 8.63
N GLY A 80 9.48 23.40 7.99
CA GLY A 80 9.08 23.92 6.66
C GLY A 80 9.07 22.88 5.53
N ALA A 81 9.72 21.73 5.70
CA ALA A 81 9.57 20.62 4.76
C ALA A 81 8.23 19.91 5.03
N GLY A 82 7.23 20.13 4.17
CA GLY A 82 5.96 19.40 4.25
C GLY A 82 6.21 17.89 4.26
N LEU A 83 5.37 17.14 4.99
CA LEU A 83 5.45 15.68 5.17
C LEU A 83 5.57 14.85 3.87
N GLY A 84 5.33 15.45 2.70
CA GLY A 84 5.56 14.83 1.39
C GLY A 84 7.01 14.86 0.90
N ALA A 85 7.87 15.74 1.43
CA ALA A 85 9.25 15.91 0.96
C ALA A 85 10.21 14.80 1.43
N GLY A 86 9.92 14.14 2.56
CA GLY A 86 10.75 13.04 3.11
C GLY A 86 10.03 11.69 3.23
N GLY A 87 8.76 11.62 2.86
CA GLY A 87 7.91 10.43 3.06
C GLY A 87 7.48 9.75 1.75
N ALA A 88 6.26 9.22 1.75
CA ALA A 88 5.71 8.47 0.63
C ALA A 88 5.75 9.27 -0.69
N GLY A 89 6.39 8.69 -1.71
CA GLY A 89 6.47 9.25 -3.06
C GLY A 89 7.46 10.41 -3.23
N SER A 90 8.28 10.74 -2.23
CA SER A 90 9.29 11.84 -2.29
C SER A 90 10.29 11.72 -3.45
N ARG A 91 10.63 10.49 -3.86
CA ARG A 91 11.50 10.20 -5.01
C ARG A 91 10.74 9.95 -6.32
N SER A 92 9.41 10.10 -6.32
CA SER A 92 8.61 9.90 -7.53
C SER A 92 8.93 10.93 -8.61
N ARG A 93 8.65 10.59 -9.88
CA ARG A 93 8.82 11.50 -11.01
C ARG A 93 8.02 12.81 -10.82
N LEU A 94 6.78 12.69 -10.32
CA LEU A 94 5.94 13.84 -9.97
C LEU A 94 6.58 14.74 -8.91
N ALA A 95 7.22 14.16 -7.88
CA ALA A 95 7.93 14.92 -6.87
C ALA A 95 9.15 15.66 -7.45
N GLN A 96 9.96 14.98 -8.27
CA GLN A 96 11.17 15.56 -8.87
C GLN A 96 10.84 16.68 -9.86
N GLU A 97 9.88 16.45 -10.76
CA GLU A 97 9.43 17.43 -11.74
C GLU A 97 8.71 18.60 -11.05
N GLY A 98 7.84 18.31 -10.08
CA GLY A 98 7.13 19.34 -9.31
C GLY A 98 8.07 20.23 -8.49
N LEU A 99 9.07 19.66 -7.82
CA LEU A 99 10.08 20.43 -7.08
C LEU A 99 10.92 21.31 -8.01
N ARG A 100 11.24 20.84 -9.22
CA ARG A 100 11.94 21.64 -10.23
C ARG A 100 11.09 22.85 -10.64
N TRP A 101 9.80 22.64 -10.92
CA TRP A 101 8.88 23.71 -11.29
C TRP A 101 8.68 24.73 -10.18
N MET A 102 8.54 24.28 -8.91
CA MET A 102 8.41 25.18 -7.75
C MET A 102 9.64 26.04 -7.47
N ARG A 103 10.84 25.61 -7.88
CA ARG A 103 12.05 26.44 -7.73
C ARG A 103 12.11 27.59 -8.73
N GLN A 104 11.32 27.52 -9.80
CA GLN A 104 11.36 28.49 -10.90
C GLN A 104 10.32 29.60 -10.75
N ASP A 105 9.20 29.39 -10.02
CA ASP A 105 8.20 30.44 -9.72
C ASP A 105 7.21 30.01 -8.60
N GLN A 106 6.48 30.97 -8.01
CA GLN A 106 5.33 30.70 -7.12
C GLN A 106 4.22 30.00 -7.88
N SER A 107 4.13 28.69 -7.68
CA SER A 107 3.31 27.83 -8.53
C SER A 107 2.09 27.30 -7.79
N ALA A 108 0.90 27.49 -8.38
CA ALA A 108 -0.32 26.79 -8.00
C ALA A 108 -0.44 25.51 -8.82
N LEU A 109 -0.41 24.35 -8.16
CA LEU A 109 -0.55 23.05 -8.79
C LEU A 109 -2.01 22.63 -8.78
N THR A 110 -2.57 22.34 -9.95
CA THR A 110 -3.89 21.69 -10.08
C THR A 110 -3.70 20.30 -10.69
N TRP A 111 -4.31 19.28 -10.10
CA TRP A 111 -4.27 17.92 -10.62
C TRP A 111 -5.63 17.24 -10.60
N LEU A 112 -5.87 16.44 -11.64
CA LEU A 112 -7.06 15.60 -11.78
C LEU A 112 -6.70 14.17 -11.42
N GLN A 113 -7.30 13.65 -10.36
CA GLN A 113 -7.15 12.25 -9.93
C GLN A 113 -8.41 11.46 -10.29
N VAL A 114 -8.26 10.45 -11.15
CA VAL A 114 -9.29 9.46 -11.45
C VAL A 114 -8.88 8.14 -10.80
N THR A 115 -9.65 7.68 -9.83
CA THR A 115 -9.41 6.40 -9.13
C THR A 115 -10.52 5.43 -9.47
N CYS A 116 -10.17 4.30 -10.10
CA CYS A 116 -11.10 3.21 -10.36
C CYS A 116 -10.67 1.97 -9.57
N VAL A 117 -11.53 1.50 -8.69
CA VAL A 117 -11.34 0.25 -7.96
C VAL A 117 -12.11 -0.85 -8.68
N PHE A 118 -11.37 -1.91 -9.03
CA PHE A 118 -11.88 -3.07 -9.76
C PHE A 118 -12.05 -4.31 -8.88
N TYR A 119 -11.21 -4.40 -7.85
CA TYR A 119 -11.19 -5.52 -6.92
C TYR A 119 -11.08 -4.99 -5.50
N TRP A 120 -11.87 -5.57 -4.60
CA TRP A 120 -11.75 -5.37 -3.16
C TRP A 120 -11.34 -6.68 -2.53
N THR A 121 -10.32 -6.62 -1.68
CA THR A 121 -9.79 -7.74 -0.93
C THR A 121 -9.24 -7.24 0.40
N TRP A 122 -9.07 -8.14 1.35
CA TRP A 122 -8.25 -7.93 2.53
C TRP A 122 -7.32 -9.11 2.73
N LEU A 123 -6.23 -8.87 3.45
CA LEU A 123 -5.38 -9.96 3.92
C LEU A 123 -6.13 -10.67 5.06
N ASP A 124 -6.30 -11.99 4.95
CA ASP A 124 -6.81 -12.81 6.03
C ASP A 124 -5.63 -13.24 6.94
N PRO A 125 -5.54 -12.75 8.19
CA PRO A 125 -4.42 -13.03 9.08
C PRO A 125 -4.24 -14.51 9.39
N LEU A 126 -5.30 -15.32 9.31
CA LEU A 126 -5.25 -16.74 9.65
C LEU A 126 -4.64 -17.58 8.52
N SER A 127 -4.79 -17.14 7.27
CA SER A 127 -4.37 -17.91 6.10
C SER A 127 -3.23 -17.27 5.29
N ALA A 128 -2.92 -16.00 5.54
CA ALA A 128 -1.82 -15.30 4.89
C ALA A 128 -0.45 -15.78 5.41
N ARG A 129 0.36 -16.32 4.50
CA ARG A 129 1.73 -16.73 4.80
C ARG A 129 2.71 -15.82 4.04
N PRO A 130 3.77 -15.32 4.69
CA PRO A 130 4.82 -14.61 3.99
C PRO A 130 5.48 -15.51 2.93
N SER A 131 6.00 -14.90 1.87
CA SER A 131 6.66 -15.67 0.82
C SER A 131 7.93 -16.36 1.36
N PRO A 132 8.30 -17.55 0.87
CA PRO A 132 9.54 -18.21 1.27
C PRO A 132 10.79 -17.36 1.01
N HIS A 133 10.74 -16.48 -0.01
CA HIS A 133 11.81 -15.52 -0.28
C HIS A 133 11.92 -14.49 0.85
N PHE A 134 10.81 -13.87 1.24
CA PHE A 134 10.78 -12.91 2.34
C PHE A 134 11.25 -13.56 3.66
N LEU A 135 10.79 -14.78 3.97
CA LEU A 135 11.22 -15.48 5.17
C LEU A 135 12.72 -15.78 5.18
N ARG A 136 13.31 -16.13 4.04
CA ARG A 136 14.77 -16.33 3.94
C ARG A 136 15.52 -15.03 4.18
N ALA A 137 15.09 -13.95 3.53
CA ALA A 137 15.70 -12.63 3.67
C ALA A 137 15.64 -12.13 5.12
N VAL A 138 14.50 -12.28 5.79
CA VAL A 138 14.35 -11.90 7.21
C VAL A 138 15.20 -12.76 8.13
N ARG A 139 15.31 -14.07 7.86
CA ARG A 139 16.15 -14.99 8.67
C ARG A 139 17.65 -14.70 8.54
N SER A 140 18.09 -14.11 7.43
CA SER A 140 19.48 -13.69 7.26
C SER A 140 19.81 -12.35 7.94
N LEU A 141 18.83 -11.63 8.48
CA LEU A 141 19.07 -10.35 9.13
C LEU A 141 19.60 -10.52 10.57
N PRO A 142 20.39 -9.54 11.05
CA PRO A 142 20.75 -9.43 12.45
C PRO A 142 19.51 -9.31 13.35
N ALA A 143 19.58 -9.86 14.56
CA ALA A 143 18.46 -9.85 15.51
C ALA A 143 18.03 -8.44 15.96
N ARG A 144 18.90 -7.43 15.81
CA ARG A 144 18.64 -6.04 16.21
C ARG A 144 19.06 -5.07 15.12
N PHE A 145 18.20 -4.09 14.89
CA PHE A 145 18.54 -2.92 14.09
C PHE A 145 19.44 -2.00 14.89
N THR A 146 20.64 -1.76 14.39
CA THR A 146 21.64 -0.82 14.94
C THR A 146 22.25 -0.03 13.78
N PRO A 147 22.89 1.13 14.03
CA PRO A 147 23.56 1.87 12.96
C PRO A 147 24.60 1.04 12.17
N ALA A 148 25.27 0.11 12.85
CA ALA A 148 26.25 -0.79 12.21
C ALA A 148 25.60 -1.85 11.32
N THR A 149 24.38 -2.30 11.67
CA THR A 149 23.64 -3.33 10.93
C THR A 149 22.66 -2.75 9.91
N ALA A 150 22.51 -1.43 9.83
CA ALA A 150 21.51 -0.76 9.00
C ALA A 150 21.57 -1.15 7.51
N ALA A 151 22.79 -1.28 6.96
CA ALA A 151 23.00 -1.65 5.57
C ALA A 151 22.45 -3.04 5.22
N GLU A 152 22.36 -3.95 6.19
CA GLU A 152 21.84 -5.30 5.99
C GLU A 152 20.31 -5.32 5.87
N PHE A 153 19.61 -4.32 6.42
CA PHE A 153 18.14 -4.22 6.38
C PHE A 153 17.61 -3.55 5.09
N GLU A 154 18.41 -2.72 4.42
CA GLU A 154 18.05 -2.04 3.16
C GLU A 154 17.47 -2.97 2.05
N PRO A 155 18.06 -4.14 1.73
CA PRO A 155 17.53 -5.00 0.67
C PRO A 155 16.17 -5.64 1.00
N VAL A 156 15.71 -5.59 2.26
CA VAL A 156 14.39 -6.09 2.67
C VAL A 156 13.33 -4.97 2.67
N LEU A 157 13.78 -3.71 2.70
CA LEU A 157 12.93 -2.51 2.76
C LEU A 157 12.68 -1.85 1.40
N THR A 158 13.41 -2.27 0.36
CA THR A 158 13.31 -1.76 -1.02
C THR A 158 12.54 -2.71 -1.93
#